data_AF-A0A915BWU3-F1
#
_entry.id   AF-A0A915BWU3-F1
#
_cell.length_a   1.000
_cell.length_b   1.000
_cell.length_c   1.000
_cell.angle_alpha   90.00
_cell.angle_beta   90.00
_cell.angle_gamma   90.00
#
_symmetry.space_group_name_H-M   'P 1'
#
loop_
_entity.id
_entity.type
_entity.pdbx_description
1 polymer ?
#
loop_
_entity_poly.entity_id
_entity_poly.type
_entity_poly.pdbx_seq_one_letter_code
_entity_poly.pdbx_strand_id
1 'polypeptide(L)'
;MGKWPRYWLLIASIILISYTIFRSKLGKAVVSRDGVLPRLLQEFCQFIEEPITGVEGEVPSQVGTLRGIVVVFRHGDRYPLHGKLDNYGAATAIADCSPSRDVDRRSFANYEKLVNSPHFKQFVTLTTPLNKFNRTPSPSHCAPGELTAEGALQLLKLGNFMHRQYRHNGWLKQSGRKWDLQFSTTPYSRTVQSALAFIASFIYPLHKFFGRIRLNLSNVTHFCMERHCRCANVLKLHRAYEKERTHFFESYFGARMSSLLHSLSSVYGADITDAMHFLDVSLGRYICRRIPLPCRNGICVTYGDVIRVAEVVSERDAAMFNASLSSSGSVLRRLVVAESMAIFHSISDIIEALRR
;
A
#
# COMPACT_ATOMS: atom_id res chain seq x y z
N MET A 1 -57.13 -31.80 0.98
CA MET A 1 -55.95 -31.83 1.88
C MET A 1 -54.70 -32.06 1.04
N GLY A 2 -53.97 -30.98 0.73
CA GLY A 2 -52.93 -30.97 -0.30
C GLY A 2 -51.58 -31.52 0.17
N LYS A 3 -51.00 -32.45 -0.61
CA LYS A 3 -49.67 -33.05 -0.46
C LYS A 3 -48.54 -32.05 -0.78
N TRP A 4 -48.50 -30.91 -0.11
CA TRP A 4 -47.53 -29.83 -0.34
C TRP A 4 -46.33 -29.69 0.64
N PRO A 5 -46.21 -30.40 1.79
CA PRO A 5 -45.10 -30.16 2.71
C PRO A 5 -43.82 -30.98 2.41
N ARG A 6 -43.89 -32.07 1.63
CA ARG A 6 -42.73 -32.97 1.43
C ARG A 6 -41.70 -32.44 0.42
N TYR A 7 -42.13 -31.74 -0.61
CA TYR A 7 -41.23 -31.20 -1.63
C TYR A 7 -40.41 -30.00 -1.10
N TRP A 8 -40.99 -29.16 -0.24
CA TRP A 8 -40.28 -28.03 0.36
C TRP A 8 -39.17 -28.45 1.32
N LEU A 9 -39.38 -29.51 2.09
CA LEU A 9 -38.32 -30.08 2.94
C LEU A 9 -37.16 -30.67 2.13
N LEU A 10 -37.47 -31.28 0.99
CA LEU A 10 -36.47 -31.84 0.07
C LEU A 10 -35.68 -30.73 -0.62
N ILE A 11 -36.35 -29.67 -1.09
CA ILE A 11 -35.70 -28.49 -1.68
C ILE A 11 -34.83 -27.77 -0.64
N ALA A 12 -35.34 -27.55 0.57
CA ALA A 12 -34.56 -26.93 1.66
C ALA A 12 -33.33 -27.78 2.01
N SER A 13 -33.47 -29.10 2.05
CA SER A 13 -32.35 -30.02 2.30
C SER A 13 -31.31 -29.97 1.18
N ILE A 14 -31.74 -29.95 -0.09
CA ILE A 14 -30.84 -29.81 -1.24
C ILE A 14 -30.12 -28.46 -1.20
N ILE A 15 -30.81 -27.36 -0.89
CA ILE A 15 -30.19 -26.03 -0.76
C ILE A 15 -29.20 -26.01 0.39
N LEU A 16 -29.53 -26.60 1.55
CA LEU A 16 -28.63 -26.64 2.70
C LEU A 16 -27.39 -27.48 2.41
N ILE A 17 -27.56 -28.66 1.80
CA ILE A 17 -26.47 -29.55 1.38
C ILE A 17 -25.60 -28.86 0.33
N SER A 18 -26.21 -28.26 -0.70
CA SER A 18 -25.50 -27.50 -1.74
C SER A 18 -24.75 -26.32 -1.13
N TYR A 19 -25.35 -25.59 -0.20
CA TYR A 19 -24.72 -24.49 0.53
C TYR A 19 -23.55 -24.97 1.39
N THR A 20 -23.68 -26.10 2.10
CA THR A 20 -22.57 -26.67 2.87
C THR A 20 -21.43 -27.20 2.00
N ILE A 21 -21.75 -27.84 0.87
CA ILE A 21 -20.75 -28.33 -0.10
C ILE A 21 -20.05 -27.14 -0.76
N PHE A 22 -20.80 -26.10 -1.14
CA PHE A 22 -20.25 -24.88 -1.74
C PHE A 22 -19.42 -24.08 -0.72
N ARG A 23 -19.86 -24.01 0.54
CA ARG A 23 -19.10 -23.42 1.65
C ARG A 23 -17.85 -24.23 2.00
N SER A 24 -17.85 -25.55 1.83
CA SER A 24 -16.64 -26.37 1.99
C SER A 24 -15.65 -26.23 0.83
N LYS A 25 -16.12 -25.79 -0.35
CA LYS A 25 -15.30 -25.49 -1.54
C LYS A 25 -14.83 -24.04 -1.60
N LEU A 26 -15.53 -23.12 -0.92
CA LEU A 26 -14.98 -21.81 -0.54
C LEU A 26 -13.85 -22.10 0.45
N GLY A 27 -12.60 -21.96 -0.04
CA GLY A 27 -11.40 -22.26 0.73
C GLY A 27 -11.51 -21.72 2.16
N LYS A 28 -11.19 -22.57 3.13
CA LYS A 28 -11.07 -22.15 4.53
C LYS A 28 -10.28 -20.84 4.54
N ALA A 29 -10.88 -19.80 5.13
CA ALA A 29 -10.14 -18.59 5.45
C ALA A 29 -8.87 -19.00 6.18
N VAL A 30 -7.76 -18.35 5.82
CA VAL A 30 -6.42 -18.56 6.35
C VAL A 30 -6.46 -18.95 7.83
N VAL A 31 -6.12 -20.20 8.12
CA VAL A 31 -5.71 -20.64 9.44
C VAL A 31 -4.31 -21.21 9.24
N SER A 32 -3.30 -20.42 9.64
CA SER A 32 -1.96 -20.94 9.91
C SER A 32 -2.06 -22.18 10.81
N ARG A 33 -1.03 -23.04 10.87
CA ARG A 33 -0.97 -24.14 11.86
C ARG A 33 -1.27 -23.69 13.29
N ASP A 34 -1.15 -22.39 13.59
CA ASP A 34 -1.43 -21.76 14.90
C ASP A 34 -2.56 -20.70 14.89
N GLY A 35 -3.31 -20.54 13.80
CA GLY A 35 -4.44 -19.60 13.72
C GLY A 35 -4.10 -18.09 13.78
N VAL A 36 -2.83 -17.70 13.92
CA VAL A 36 -2.38 -16.30 13.94
C VAL A 36 -1.43 -16.05 12.77
N LEU A 37 -1.65 -14.98 12.01
CA LEU A 37 -0.72 -14.53 10.97
C LEU A 37 0.57 -14.05 11.64
N PRO A 38 1.77 -14.44 11.20
CA PRO A 38 3.02 -13.94 11.75
C PRO A 38 3.11 -12.40 11.78
N ARG A 39 3.68 -11.84 12.86
CA ARG A 39 3.73 -10.39 13.10
C ARG A 39 4.32 -9.59 11.93
N LEU A 40 5.42 -10.06 11.35
CA LEU A 40 6.04 -9.41 10.18
C LEU A 40 5.06 -9.25 9.00
N LEU A 41 4.22 -10.27 8.76
CA LEU A 41 3.23 -10.22 7.69
C LEU A 41 2.04 -9.32 8.05
N GLN A 42 1.66 -9.23 9.32
CA GLN A 42 0.68 -8.24 9.79
C GLN A 42 1.21 -6.81 9.57
N GLU A 43 2.49 -6.58 9.88
CA GLU A 43 3.15 -5.28 9.70
C GLU A 43 3.26 -4.90 8.21
N PHE A 44 3.54 -5.85 7.32
CA PHE A 44 3.52 -5.60 5.87
C PHE A 44 2.13 -5.27 5.33
N CYS A 45 1.10 -5.97 5.78
CA CYS A 45 -0.25 -5.80 5.24
C CYS A 45 -1.09 -4.72 5.94
N GLN A 46 -0.64 -4.18 7.08
CA GLN A 46 -1.28 -3.08 7.81
C GLN A 46 -2.81 -3.18 7.84
N PHE A 47 -3.34 -4.31 8.31
CA PHE A 47 -4.75 -4.64 8.17
C PHE A 47 -5.68 -3.58 8.78
N ILE A 48 -6.86 -3.37 8.18
CA ILE A 48 -7.81 -2.31 8.52
C ILE A 48 -8.40 -2.50 9.93
N GLU A 49 -8.52 -3.74 10.38
CA GLU A 49 -8.95 -4.16 11.72
C GLU A 49 -7.94 -3.81 12.82
N GLU A 50 -6.64 -3.69 12.53
CA GLU A 50 -5.60 -3.50 13.53
C GLU A 50 -5.44 -2.03 13.95
N PRO A 51 -5.74 -1.60 15.18
CA PRO A 51 -5.72 -0.17 15.52
C PRO A 51 -4.37 0.51 15.20
N ILE A 52 -4.41 1.72 14.63
CA ILE A 52 -3.21 2.57 14.57
C ILE A 52 -3.03 3.18 15.96
N THR A 53 -1.89 2.90 16.58
CA THR A 53 -1.48 3.46 17.87
C THR A 53 -0.31 4.41 17.69
N GLY A 54 -0.25 5.48 18.49
CA GLY A 54 0.89 6.40 18.48
C GLY A 54 0.57 7.71 19.19
N VAL A 55 1.62 8.47 19.48
CA VAL A 55 1.58 9.78 20.19
C VAL A 55 1.70 10.97 19.21
N GLU A 56 1.23 10.78 17.97
CA GLU A 56 1.33 11.77 16.91
C GLU A 56 0.77 13.13 17.37
N GLY A 57 1.54 14.20 17.17
CA GLY A 57 1.16 15.56 17.55
C GLY A 57 1.26 15.88 19.06
N GLU A 58 1.72 14.95 19.90
CA GLU A 58 2.05 15.25 21.30
C GLU A 58 3.42 15.94 21.38
N VAL A 59 3.41 17.20 21.81
CA VAL A 59 4.62 17.99 22.07
C VAL A 59 4.54 18.45 23.52
N PRO A 60 5.46 18.02 24.41
CA PRO A 60 5.48 18.50 25.79
C PRO A 60 5.60 20.03 25.80
N SER A 61 4.77 20.70 26.62
CA SER A 61 4.69 22.17 26.65
C SER A 61 6.00 22.83 27.07
N GLN A 62 6.86 22.10 27.79
CA GLN A 62 8.19 22.55 28.18
C GLN A 62 9.20 22.50 27.02
N VAL A 63 8.94 21.70 25.99
CA VAL A 63 9.85 21.49 24.84
C VAL A 63 9.52 22.44 23.70
N GLY A 64 8.23 22.69 23.45
CA GLY A 64 7.83 23.62 22.40
C GLY A 64 6.36 23.56 22.02
N THR A 65 6.05 24.16 20.88
CA THR A 65 4.70 24.18 20.32
C THR A 65 4.72 23.65 18.89
N LEU A 66 3.70 22.89 18.51
CA LEU A 66 3.56 22.38 17.15
C LEU A 66 3.29 23.51 16.16
N ARG A 67 4.24 23.74 15.24
CA ARG A 67 4.18 24.80 14.21
C ARG A 67 3.72 24.30 12.85
N GLY A 68 4.05 23.07 12.48
CA GLY A 68 3.76 22.50 11.17
C GLY A 68 3.90 20.98 11.20
N ILE A 69 3.36 20.32 10.18
CA ILE A 69 3.45 18.87 10.00
C ILE A 69 3.87 18.58 8.56
N VAL A 70 4.73 17.59 8.38
CA VAL A 70 5.08 17.05 7.06
C VAL A 70 4.79 15.56 7.11
N VAL A 71 3.93 15.09 6.22
CA VAL A 71 3.50 13.69 6.19
C VAL A 71 3.97 13.06 4.91
N VAL A 72 4.84 12.05 5.05
CA VAL A 72 5.29 11.21 3.93
C VAL A 72 4.77 9.81 4.17
N PHE A 73 4.01 9.29 3.22
CA PHE A 73 3.45 7.94 3.32
C PHE A 73 3.55 7.23 1.96
N ARG A 74 3.65 5.90 2.03
CA ARG A 74 3.54 5.03 0.86
C ARG A 74 2.07 4.87 0.49
N HIS A 75 1.79 4.59 -0.78
CA HIS A 75 0.48 4.10 -1.19
C HIS A 75 0.03 2.89 -0.34
N GLY A 76 -1.28 2.67 -0.25
CA GLY A 76 -1.83 1.50 0.43
C GLY A 76 -1.66 0.23 -0.38
N ASP A 77 -2.23 -0.86 0.10
CA ASP A 77 -2.21 -2.16 -0.55
C ASP A 77 -2.64 -2.04 -2.02
N ARG A 78 -1.86 -2.72 -2.87
CA ARG A 78 -2.06 -2.75 -4.31
C ARG A 78 -2.01 -4.18 -4.79
N TYR A 79 -2.60 -4.40 -5.96
CA TYR A 79 -2.40 -5.65 -6.67
C TYR A 79 -0.93 -5.75 -7.14
N PRO A 80 -0.35 -6.96 -7.27
CA PRO A 80 1.06 -7.11 -7.65
C PRO A 80 1.35 -6.49 -9.01
N LEU A 81 2.60 -6.07 -9.18
CA LEU A 81 3.15 -5.66 -10.47
C LEU A 81 3.58 -6.88 -11.30
N HIS A 82 3.95 -7.97 -10.62
CA HIS A 82 4.49 -9.18 -11.24
C HIS A 82 3.51 -10.36 -11.17
N GLY A 83 3.83 -11.41 -11.92
CA GLY A 83 2.98 -12.59 -12.06
C GLY A 83 2.01 -12.46 -13.24
N LYS A 84 2.10 -13.35 -14.25
CA LYS A 84 1.18 -13.33 -15.39
C LYS A 84 -0.27 -13.39 -14.91
N LEU A 85 -1.06 -12.37 -15.28
CA LEU A 85 -2.48 -12.25 -14.93
C LEU A 85 -3.40 -12.87 -15.97
N ASP A 86 -2.86 -13.19 -17.15
CA ASP A 86 -3.67 -13.38 -18.35
C ASP A 86 -4.09 -14.84 -18.59
N ASN A 87 -3.48 -15.81 -17.90
CA ASN A 87 -3.61 -17.24 -18.24
C ASN A 87 -4.19 -18.14 -17.13
N TYR A 88 -4.65 -17.56 -16.02
CA TYR A 88 -5.36 -18.33 -15.01
C TYR A 88 -6.85 -18.26 -15.29
N GLY A 89 -7.37 -19.32 -15.93
CA GLY A 89 -8.77 -19.46 -16.30
C GLY A 89 -9.73 -19.09 -15.16
N ALA A 90 -10.95 -18.72 -15.54
CA ALA A 90 -12.03 -18.12 -14.74
C ALA A 90 -12.32 -18.73 -13.34
N ALA A 91 -11.73 -19.87 -12.99
CA ALA A 91 -11.78 -20.48 -11.66
C ALA A 91 -10.75 -19.96 -10.64
N THR A 92 -9.70 -19.23 -11.06
CA THR A 92 -8.61 -18.74 -10.17
C THR A 92 -8.22 -17.27 -10.38
N ALA A 93 -8.90 -16.58 -11.29
CA ALA A 93 -8.82 -15.13 -11.38
C ALA A 93 -9.52 -14.53 -10.15
N ILE A 94 -8.73 -13.98 -9.22
CA ILE A 94 -9.26 -13.08 -8.19
C ILE A 94 -9.56 -11.77 -8.92
N ALA A 95 -10.63 -11.78 -9.73
CA ALA A 95 -11.10 -10.61 -10.45
C ALA A 95 -11.71 -9.61 -9.47
N ASP A 96 -12.28 -10.10 -8.36
CA ASP A 96 -12.88 -9.29 -7.33
C ASP A 96 -11.80 -8.56 -6.53
N CYS A 97 -11.81 -7.22 -6.60
CA CYS A 97 -10.93 -6.31 -5.87
C CYS A 97 -11.63 -5.64 -4.68
N SER A 98 -12.81 -6.13 -4.32
CA SER A 98 -13.61 -5.58 -3.24
C SER A 98 -13.05 -6.01 -1.88
N PRO A 99 -13.33 -5.23 -0.82
CA PRO A 99 -12.86 -5.58 0.51
C PRO A 99 -13.40 -6.92 0.99
N SER A 100 -12.56 -7.69 1.67
CA SER A 100 -12.92 -9.00 2.24
C SER A 100 -14.07 -8.94 3.27
N ARG A 101 -14.17 -7.88 4.07
CA ARG A 101 -15.18 -7.73 5.14
C ARG A 101 -16.35 -6.83 4.72
N ASP A 102 -17.58 -7.18 5.13
CA ASP A 102 -18.79 -6.41 4.79
C ASP A 102 -18.77 -4.96 5.32
N VAL A 103 -18.20 -4.75 6.51
CA VAL A 103 -18.03 -3.40 7.08
C VAL A 103 -17.11 -2.55 6.22
N ASP A 104 -16.07 -3.18 5.65
CA ASP A 104 -15.10 -2.52 4.79
C ASP A 104 -15.69 -2.24 3.41
N ARG A 105 -16.52 -3.14 2.86
CA ARG A 105 -17.32 -2.90 1.64
C ARG A 105 -18.20 -1.66 1.77
N ARG A 106 -18.94 -1.54 2.87
CA ARG A 106 -19.80 -0.36 3.14
C ARG A 106 -18.98 0.91 3.31
N SER A 107 -17.86 0.82 4.04
CA SER A 107 -16.95 1.95 4.26
C SER A 107 -16.36 2.45 2.94
N PHE A 108 -15.96 1.53 2.05
CA PHE A 108 -15.45 1.87 0.74
C PHE A 108 -16.53 2.51 -0.15
N ALA A 109 -17.75 1.97 -0.17
CA ALA A 109 -18.86 2.57 -0.92
C ALA A 109 -19.18 4.01 -0.47
N ASN A 110 -19.13 4.27 0.85
CA ASN A 110 -19.31 5.62 1.39
C ASN A 110 -18.17 6.56 0.96
N TYR A 111 -16.93 6.07 1.01
CA TYR A 111 -15.76 6.80 0.52
C TYR A 111 -15.88 7.15 -0.96
N GLU A 112 -16.29 6.19 -1.79
CA GLU A 112 -16.46 6.37 -3.22
C GLU A 112 -17.52 7.43 -3.53
N LYS A 113 -18.67 7.37 -2.83
CA LYS A 113 -19.71 8.40 -2.93
C LYS A 113 -19.18 9.78 -2.54
N LEU A 114 -18.39 9.86 -1.47
CA LEU A 114 -17.81 11.13 -1.01
C LEU A 114 -16.86 11.72 -2.04
N VAL A 115 -15.84 10.97 -2.46
CA VAL A 115 -14.77 11.47 -3.34
C VAL A 115 -15.28 11.79 -4.74
N ASN A 116 -16.34 11.14 -5.18
CA ASN A 116 -16.99 11.43 -6.45
C ASN A 116 -18.04 12.54 -6.39
N SER A 117 -18.39 13.02 -5.20
CA SER A 117 -19.35 14.12 -5.04
C SER A 117 -18.85 15.44 -5.67
N PRO A 118 -19.74 16.30 -6.19
CA PRO A 118 -19.36 17.60 -6.74
C PRO A 118 -18.59 18.47 -5.73
N HIS A 119 -19.02 18.45 -4.47
CA HIS A 119 -18.41 19.24 -3.41
C HIS A 119 -16.95 18.80 -3.15
N PHE A 120 -16.69 17.49 -3.04
CA PHE A 120 -15.31 17.00 -2.89
C PHE A 120 -14.45 17.31 -4.12
N LYS A 121 -15.00 17.16 -5.33
CA LYS A 121 -14.29 17.48 -6.58
C LYS A 121 -13.94 18.96 -6.67
N GLN A 122 -14.80 19.85 -6.16
CA GLN A 122 -14.53 21.28 -6.07
C GLN A 122 -13.49 21.62 -5.01
N PHE A 123 -13.49 20.86 -3.89
CA PHE A 123 -12.53 21.03 -2.81
C PHE A 123 -11.13 20.56 -3.21
N VAL A 124 -11.00 19.40 -3.88
CA VAL A 124 -9.71 18.83 -4.31
C VAL A 124 -9.61 18.79 -5.82
N THR A 125 -8.79 19.67 -6.38
CA THR A 125 -8.46 19.70 -7.80
C THR A 125 -7.23 18.86 -8.09
N LEU A 126 -7.35 17.93 -9.04
CA LEU A 126 -6.23 17.19 -9.60
C LEU A 126 -5.59 18.03 -10.71
N THR A 127 -4.31 18.35 -10.60
CA THR A 127 -3.60 19.06 -11.67
C THR A 127 -3.34 18.14 -12.86
N THR A 128 -3.24 18.67 -14.07
CA THR A 128 -2.77 17.90 -15.23
C THR A 128 -1.33 17.40 -14.97
N PRO A 129 -0.97 16.14 -15.31
CA PRO A 129 -1.78 15.10 -15.94
C PRO A 129 -2.50 14.14 -14.97
N LEU A 130 -2.57 14.45 -13.67
CA LEU A 130 -3.18 13.58 -12.66
C LEU A 130 -4.69 13.42 -12.82
N ASN A 131 -5.35 14.41 -13.43
CA ASN A 131 -6.79 14.38 -13.71
C ASN A 131 -7.23 13.23 -14.64
N LYS A 132 -6.30 12.56 -15.32
CA LYS A 132 -6.59 11.35 -16.13
C LYS A 132 -6.88 10.11 -15.28
N PHE A 133 -6.46 10.10 -14.02
CA PHE A 133 -6.65 8.95 -13.14
C PHE A 133 -8.03 8.96 -12.50
N ASN A 134 -8.60 7.78 -12.32
CA ASN A 134 -9.79 7.60 -11.50
C ASN A 134 -9.48 8.00 -10.05
N ARG A 135 -10.45 8.65 -9.41
CA ARG A 135 -10.31 9.13 -8.03
C ARG A 135 -10.37 8.01 -6.98
N THR A 136 -10.91 6.86 -7.36
CA THR A 136 -11.04 5.66 -6.52
C THR A 136 -10.54 4.42 -7.29
N PRO A 137 -10.01 3.41 -6.57
CA PRO A 137 -9.70 2.13 -7.19
C PRO A 137 -10.96 1.40 -7.63
N SER A 138 -10.84 0.52 -8.61
CA SER A 138 -11.96 -0.34 -9.04
C SER A 138 -12.18 -1.46 -8.01
N PRO A 139 -13.37 -1.61 -7.42
CA PRO A 139 -13.67 -2.75 -6.55
C PRO A 139 -13.94 -4.04 -7.34
N SER A 140 -14.28 -3.96 -8.62
CA SER A 140 -14.68 -5.14 -9.42
C SER A 140 -13.57 -5.71 -10.29
N HIS A 141 -12.44 -5.01 -10.40
CA HIS A 141 -11.33 -5.42 -11.26
C HIS A 141 -9.98 -5.08 -10.65
N CYS A 142 -9.17 -6.12 -10.46
CA CYS A 142 -7.76 -5.98 -10.07
C CYS A 142 -6.85 -5.90 -11.29
N ALA A 143 -6.25 -4.74 -11.51
CA ALA A 143 -5.22 -4.54 -12.53
C ALA A 143 -3.82 -4.46 -11.88
N PRO A 144 -2.76 -4.90 -12.57
CA PRO A 144 -1.42 -4.95 -12.00
C PRO A 144 -0.95 -3.55 -11.58
N GLY A 145 -0.44 -3.47 -10.34
CA GLY A 145 0.05 -2.21 -9.78
C GLY A 145 -1.01 -1.17 -9.43
N GLU A 146 -2.30 -1.44 -9.62
CA GLU A 146 -3.40 -0.58 -9.18
C GLU A 146 -3.69 -0.78 -7.68
N LEU A 147 -4.16 0.29 -7.04
CA LEU A 147 -4.56 0.25 -5.63
C LEU A 147 -5.78 -0.66 -5.45
N THR A 148 -5.86 -1.36 -4.32
CA THR A 148 -7.07 -2.10 -3.95
C THR A 148 -8.04 -1.22 -3.17
N ALA A 149 -9.30 -1.65 -3.04
CA ALA A 149 -10.24 -0.98 -2.15
C ALA A 149 -9.75 -1.00 -0.68
N GLU A 150 -9.11 -2.09 -0.26
CA GLU A 150 -8.50 -2.22 1.06
C GLU A 150 -7.34 -1.24 1.25
N GLY A 151 -6.51 -1.05 0.21
CA GLY A 151 -5.44 -0.06 0.21
C GLY A 151 -5.96 1.38 0.40
N ALA A 152 -7.08 1.73 -0.25
CA ALA A 152 -7.72 3.03 0.00
C ALA A 152 -8.23 3.16 1.45
N LEU A 153 -8.80 2.09 2.02
CA LEU A 153 -9.27 2.07 3.40
C LEU A 153 -8.14 2.19 4.43
N GLN A 154 -6.95 1.65 4.15
CA GLN A 154 -5.75 1.88 4.98
C GLN A 154 -5.41 3.37 5.09
N LEU A 155 -5.49 4.12 3.97
CA LEU A 155 -5.20 5.55 3.98
C LEU A 155 -6.32 6.38 4.60
N LEU A 156 -7.58 5.95 4.47
CA LEU A 156 -8.68 6.53 5.24
C LEU A 156 -8.48 6.36 6.74
N LYS A 157 -7.99 5.19 7.16
CA LYS A 157 -7.70 4.91 8.56
C LYS A 157 -6.55 5.77 9.08
N LEU A 158 -5.47 5.90 8.32
CA LEU A 158 -4.35 6.79 8.63
C LEU A 158 -4.82 8.25 8.76
N GLY A 159 -5.58 8.76 7.79
CA GLY A 159 -6.06 10.14 7.85
C GLY A 159 -7.05 10.40 8.99
N ASN A 160 -7.91 9.42 9.29
CA ASN A 160 -8.79 9.48 10.46
C ASN A 160 -8.00 9.48 11.78
N PHE A 161 -6.94 8.68 11.88
CA PHE A 161 -6.05 8.68 13.04
C PHE A 161 -5.42 10.08 13.24
N MET A 162 -4.82 10.64 12.18
CA MET A 162 -4.22 11.97 12.25
C MET A 162 -5.25 13.05 12.58
N HIS A 163 -6.45 13.00 11.98
CA HIS A 163 -7.53 13.94 12.29
C HIS A 163 -7.88 13.93 13.78
N ARG A 164 -8.01 12.73 14.38
CA ARG A 164 -8.31 12.60 15.80
C ARG A 164 -7.18 13.16 16.66
N GLN A 165 -5.93 12.80 16.39
CA GLN A 165 -4.79 13.25 17.18
C GLN A 165 -4.63 14.78 17.16
N TYR A 166 -4.66 15.38 15.97
CA TYR A 166 -4.51 16.82 15.80
C TYR A 166 -5.75 17.63 16.22
N ARG A 167 -6.91 16.98 16.38
CA ARG A 167 -8.09 17.59 16.98
C ARG A 167 -8.07 17.48 18.50
N HIS A 168 -7.55 16.37 19.03
CA HIS A 168 -7.42 16.09 20.46
C HIS A 168 -6.44 17.06 21.12
N ASN A 169 -5.25 17.23 20.54
CA ASN A 169 -4.24 18.19 21.01
C ASN A 169 -4.60 19.67 20.74
N GLY A 170 -5.78 19.93 20.16
CA GLY A 170 -6.29 21.28 19.91
C GLY A 170 -5.67 22.00 18.71
N TRP A 171 -4.69 21.42 18.00
CA TRP A 171 -4.01 22.08 16.89
C TRP A 171 -4.97 22.48 15.76
N LEU A 172 -5.91 21.60 15.39
CA LEU A 172 -6.94 21.86 14.36
C LEU A 172 -8.07 22.80 14.80
N LYS A 173 -8.16 23.17 16.09
CA LYS A 173 -9.21 24.05 16.63
C LYS A 173 -8.79 25.50 16.78
N GLN A 174 -7.53 25.83 16.46
CA GLN A 174 -6.99 27.17 16.69
C GLN A 174 -7.61 28.19 15.72
N SER A 175 -8.53 29.01 16.24
CA SER A 175 -9.18 30.10 15.50
C SER A 175 -8.17 31.14 15.04
N GLY A 176 -8.33 31.65 13.81
CA GLY A 176 -7.49 32.74 13.28
C GLY A 176 -6.19 32.31 12.60
N ARG A 177 -5.84 31.03 12.57
CA ARG A 177 -4.71 30.53 11.76
C ARG A 177 -5.10 30.40 10.29
N LYS A 178 -4.32 31.01 9.40
CA LYS A 178 -4.29 30.66 7.97
C LYS A 178 -3.44 29.40 7.82
N TRP A 179 -3.99 28.40 7.17
CA TRP A 179 -3.32 27.13 6.93
C TRP A 179 -2.73 27.15 5.53
N ASP A 180 -1.43 26.91 5.42
CA ASP A 180 -0.79 26.60 4.15
C ASP A 180 -0.78 25.08 3.97
N LEU A 181 -1.52 24.60 2.97
CA LEU A 181 -1.68 23.18 2.72
C LEU A 181 -1.10 22.85 1.34
N GLN A 182 -0.07 22.00 1.33
CA GLN A 182 0.59 21.55 0.12
C GLN A 182 0.48 20.03 0.00
N PHE A 183 0.06 19.55 -1.17
CA PHE A 183 -0.09 18.12 -1.44
C PHE A 183 0.56 17.74 -2.74
N SER A 184 1.30 16.63 -2.70
CA SER A 184 2.13 16.16 -3.79
C SER A 184 2.02 14.64 -3.91
N THR A 185 1.98 14.13 -5.14
CA THR A 185 1.94 12.70 -5.44
C THR A 185 2.82 12.37 -6.65
N THR A 186 3.32 11.14 -6.72
CA THR A 186 3.95 10.59 -7.93
C THR A 186 2.93 10.26 -9.03
N PRO A 187 3.33 10.06 -10.30
CA PRO A 187 2.43 9.90 -11.45
C PRO A 187 1.82 8.49 -11.57
N TYR A 188 1.43 7.88 -10.46
CA TYR A 188 0.76 6.57 -10.45
C TYR A 188 -0.67 6.68 -9.93
N SER A 189 -1.60 5.96 -10.57
CA SER A 189 -3.00 5.86 -10.16
C SER A 189 -3.11 5.52 -8.67
N ARG A 190 -2.36 4.51 -8.20
CA ARG A 190 -2.34 4.09 -6.80
C ARG A 190 -1.91 5.17 -5.80
N THR A 191 -0.98 6.04 -6.17
CA THR A 191 -0.51 7.11 -5.27
C THR A 191 -1.48 8.29 -5.26
N VAL A 192 -2.10 8.60 -6.41
CA VAL A 192 -3.17 9.61 -6.49
C VAL A 192 -4.38 9.18 -5.65
N GLN A 193 -4.85 7.95 -5.81
CA GLN A 193 -5.99 7.42 -5.07
C GLN A 193 -5.70 7.32 -3.56
N SER A 194 -4.47 6.93 -3.18
CA SER A 194 -4.03 6.92 -1.78
C SER A 194 -4.04 8.33 -1.17
N ALA A 195 -3.54 9.33 -1.91
CA ALA A 195 -3.56 10.72 -1.48
C ALA A 195 -5.00 11.25 -1.31
N LEU A 196 -5.91 10.92 -2.23
CA LEU A 196 -7.32 11.29 -2.13
C LEU A 196 -8.01 10.64 -0.91
N ALA A 197 -7.73 9.38 -0.63
CA ALA A 197 -8.23 8.66 0.54
C ALA A 197 -7.76 9.32 1.84
N PHE A 198 -6.48 9.65 1.92
CA PHE A 198 -5.91 10.37 3.05
C PHE A 198 -6.53 11.77 3.23
N ILE A 199 -6.63 12.56 2.17
CA ILE A 199 -7.25 13.90 2.19
C ILE A 199 -8.72 13.82 2.62
N ALA A 200 -9.46 12.82 2.14
CA ALA A 200 -10.89 12.65 2.44
C ALA A 200 -11.19 12.41 3.91
N SER A 201 -10.28 11.75 4.63
CA SER A 201 -10.44 11.46 6.07
C SER A 201 -9.74 12.48 6.96
N PHE A 202 -8.58 12.99 6.57
CA PHE A 202 -7.83 13.92 7.41
C PHE A 202 -8.30 15.37 7.27
N ILE A 203 -8.37 15.86 6.02
CA ILE A 203 -8.45 17.29 5.71
C ILE A 203 -9.86 17.70 5.32
N TYR A 204 -10.56 16.90 4.54
CA TYR A 204 -11.92 17.22 4.09
C TYR A 204 -12.93 17.46 5.22
N PRO A 205 -12.86 16.82 6.41
CA PRO A 205 -13.74 17.19 7.54
C PRO A 205 -13.63 18.68 7.95
N LEU A 206 -12.54 19.34 7.56
CA LEU A 206 -12.23 20.74 7.84
C LEU A 206 -12.40 21.64 6.59
N HIS A 207 -13.07 21.17 5.53
CA HIS A 207 -13.23 21.90 4.27
C HIS A 207 -13.84 23.31 4.42
N LYS A 208 -14.57 23.58 5.51
CA LYS A 208 -15.12 24.92 5.80
C LYS A 208 -14.05 25.92 6.26
N PHE A 209 -12.93 25.43 6.77
CA PHE A 209 -11.81 26.23 7.28
C PHE A 209 -10.71 26.44 6.24
N PHE A 210 -10.71 25.65 5.17
CA PHE A 210 -9.66 25.65 4.16
C PHE A 210 -10.20 26.05 2.79
N GLY A 211 -9.35 26.72 2.01
CA GLY A 211 -9.61 26.93 0.59
C GLY A 211 -9.53 25.64 -0.21
N ARG A 212 -9.71 25.78 -1.53
CA ARG A 212 -9.53 24.65 -2.46
C ARG A 212 -8.09 24.15 -2.42
N ILE A 213 -7.95 22.83 -2.43
CA ILE A 213 -6.68 22.12 -2.44
C ILE A 213 -6.33 21.72 -3.86
N ARG A 214 -5.04 21.84 -4.19
CA ARG A 214 -4.45 21.30 -5.42
C ARG A 214 -3.56 20.14 -5.08
N LEU A 215 -3.81 18.98 -5.69
CA LEU A 215 -2.90 17.85 -5.63
C LEU A 215 -1.94 17.95 -6.81
N ASN A 216 -0.67 18.19 -6.51
CA ASN A 216 0.38 18.44 -7.49
C ASN A 216 1.15 17.16 -7.86
N LEU A 217 1.69 17.11 -9.07
CA LEU A 217 2.55 16.03 -9.52
C LEU A 217 4.01 16.28 -9.12
N SER A 218 4.61 15.29 -8.45
CA SER A 218 6.06 15.14 -8.36
C SER A 218 6.56 14.15 -9.39
N ASN A 219 7.52 14.56 -10.21
CA ASN A 219 8.19 13.69 -11.18
C ASN A 219 9.32 12.85 -10.56
N VAL A 220 9.58 13.00 -9.26
CA VAL A 220 10.64 12.30 -8.53
C VAL A 220 10.10 11.73 -7.21
N THR A 221 10.69 10.61 -6.79
CA THR A 221 10.31 9.84 -5.58
C THR A 221 10.63 10.55 -4.27
N HIS A 222 11.62 11.45 -4.27
CA HIS A 222 12.01 12.26 -3.11
C HIS A 222 11.24 13.59 -3.01
N PHE A 223 10.21 13.79 -3.84
CA PHE A 223 9.29 14.93 -3.79
C PHE A 223 9.90 16.33 -3.88
N CYS A 224 11.17 16.47 -4.28
CA CYS A 224 11.73 17.79 -4.47
C CYS A 224 11.31 18.37 -5.83
N MET A 225 10.42 19.36 -5.77
CA MET A 225 9.87 20.03 -6.95
C MET A 225 10.70 21.22 -7.43
N GLU A 226 11.65 21.66 -6.60
CA GLU A 226 12.46 22.85 -6.84
C GLU A 226 13.61 22.58 -7.82
N ARG A 227 14.08 23.65 -8.47
CA ARG A 227 15.07 23.54 -9.55
C ARG A 227 16.43 23.05 -9.02
N HIS A 228 16.84 23.48 -7.84
CA HIS A 228 18.13 23.11 -7.22
C HIS A 228 18.21 21.65 -6.80
N CYS A 229 17.08 20.98 -6.60
CA CYS A 229 17.07 19.55 -6.30
C CYS A 229 17.15 18.64 -7.54
N ARG A 230 16.99 19.17 -8.75
CA ARG A 230 17.00 18.35 -9.97
C ARG A 230 18.42 17.88 -10.28
N CYS A 231 18.77 16.70 -9.78
CA CYS A 231 20.07 16.10 -10.00
C CYS A 231 20.01 15.00 -11.07
N ALA A 232 20.51 15.27 -12.28
CA ALA A 232 20.58 14.27 -13.36
C ALA A 232 21.43 13.04 -12.97
N ASN A 233 22.38 13.19 -12.04
CA ASN A 233 23.19 12.09 -11.55
C ASN A 233 22.38 11.10 -10.69
N VAL A 234 21.31 11.53 -10.03
CA VAL A 234 20.40 10.63 -9.27
C VAL A 234 19.73 9.64 -10.23
N LEU A 235 19.28 10.10 -11.40
CA LEU A 235 18.72 9.21 -12.42
C LEU A 235 19.73 8.18 -12.93
N LYS A 236 21.02 8.56 -13.05
CA LYS A 236 22.10 7.64 -13.41
C LYS A 236 22.34 6.62 -12.29
N LEU A 237 22.33 7.07 -11.03
CA LEU A 237 22.47 6.20 -9.86
C LEU A 237 21.32 5.20 -9.73
N HIS A 238 20.07 5.60 -9.98
CA HIS A 238 18.94 4.66 -10.03
C HIS A 238 19.15 3.57 -11.07
N ARG A 239 19.54 3.92 -12.31
CA ARG A 239 19.78 2.93 -13.36
C ARG A 239 20.93 1.98 -13.01
N ALA A 240 21.98 2.50 -12.37
CA ALA A 240 23.09 1.68 -11.90
C ALA A 240 22.64 0.73 -10.78
N TYR A 241 21.86 1.25 -9.82
CA TYR A 241 21.32 0.46 -8.72
C TYR A 241 20.42 -0.68 -9.23
N GLU A 242 19.49 -0.41 -10.15
CA GLU A 242 18.61 -1.43 -10.70
C GLU A 242 19.39 -2.55 -11.41
N LYS A 243 20.49 -2.21 -12.10
CA LYS A 243 21.36 -3.21 -12.73
C LYS A 243 22.15 -4.04 -11.72
N GLU A 244 22.67 -3.39 -10.68
CA GLU A 244 23.49 -4.05 -9.66
C GLU A 244 22.65 -4.92 -8.72
N ARG A 245 21.40 -4.52 -8.43
CA ARG A 245 20.53 -5.19 -7.47
C ARG A 245 20.34 -6.68 -7.76
N THR A 246 19.98 -7.02 -9.00
CA THR A 246 19.73 -8.42 -9.38
C THR A 246 21.01 -9.24 -9.32
N HIS A 247 22.10 -8.72 -9.89
CA HIS A 247 23.40 -9.40 -9.83
C HIS A 247 23.91 -9.58 -8.39
N PHE A 248 23.76 -8.56 -7.53
CA PHE A 248 24.11 -8.66 -6.12
C PHE A 248 23.29 -9.73 -5.40
N PHE A 249 21.98 -9.78 -5.66
CA PHE A 249 21.12 -10.81 -5.09
C PHE A 249 21.55 -12.21 -5.51
N GLU A 250 21.79 -12.44 -6.80
CA GLU A 250 22.20 -13.74 -7.33
C GLU A 250 23.55 -14.19 -6.77
N SER A 251 24.54 -13.28 -6.75
CA SER A 251 25.89 -13.58 -6.25
C SER A 251 25.94 -13.80 -4.73
N TYR A 252 25.16 -13.04 -3.96
CA TYR A 252 25.24 -13.06 -2.50
C TYR A 252 24.23 -14.04 -1.87
N PHE A 253 23.04 -14.19 -2.45
CA PHE A 253 21.95 -15.00 -1.90
C PHE A 253 21.45 -16.10 -2.84
N GLY A 254 21.88 -16.12 -4.10
CA GLY A 254 21.38 -17.07 -5.11
C GLY A 254 21.52 -18.53 -4.69
N ALA A 255 22.66 -18.92 -4.11
CA ALA A 255 22.86 -20.30 -3.63
C ALA A 255 21.87 -20.71 -2.52
N ARG A 256 21.41 -19.75 -1.70
CA ARG A 256 20.48 -19.99 -0.59
C ARG A 256 19.02 -19.98 -1.02
N MET A 257 18.69 -19.20 -2.06
CA MET A 257 17.30 -18.84 -2.36
C MET A 257 16.83 -19.30 -3.74
N SER A 258 17.74 -19.53 -4.69
CA SER A 258 17.40 -19.87 -6.07
C SER A 258 16.60 -21.17 -6.16
N SER A 259 17.00 -22.24 -5.48
CA SER A 259 16.28 -23.52 -5.50
C SER A 259 14.84 -23.39 -4.95
N LEU A 260 14.66 -22.62 -3.87
CA LEU A 260 13.36 -22.34 -3.29
C LEU A 260 12.49 -21.54 -4.27
N LEU A 261 12.97 -20.41 -4.76
CA LEU A 261 12.18 -19.56 -5.66
C LEU A 261 11.85 -20.24 -6.99
N HIS A 262 12.76 -21.06 -7.53
CA HIS A 262 12.48 -21.87 -8.71
C HIS A 262 11.39 -22.91 -8.45
N SER A 263 11.46 -23.62 -7.31
CA SER A 263 10.42 -24.56 -6.90
C SER A 263 9.05 -23.87 -6.78
N LEU A 264 9.00 -22.72 -6.10
CA LEU A 264 7.76 -21.98 -5.86
C LEU A 264 7.22 -21.28 -7.10
N SER A 265 8.05 -20.96 -8.10
CA SER A 265 7.60 -20.38 -9.38
C SER A 265 6.59 -21.27 -10.11
N SER A 266 6.75 -22.60 -9.99
CA SER A 266 5.79 -23.56 -10.56
C SER A 266 4.41 -23.51 -9.89
N VAL A 267 4.36 -23.18 -8.59
CA VAL A 267 3.14 -23.09 -7.79
C VAL A 267 2.33 -21.87 -8.18
N TYR A 268 3.00 -20.72 -8.35
CA TYR A 268 2.36 -19.51 -8.85
C TYR A 268 2.11 -19.53 -10.36
N GLY A 269 2.80 -20.41 -11.11
CA GLY A 269 2.79 -20.46 -12.58
C GLY A 269 3.17 -19.13 -13.22
N ALA A 270 4.11 -18.44 -12.59
CA ALA A 270 4.71 -17.23 -13.10
C ALA A 270 6.19 -17.19 -12.70
N ASP A 271 6.98 -16.42 -13.44
CA ASP A 271 8.37 -16.19 -13.10
C ASP A 271 8.45 -15.24 -11.89
N ILE A 272 8.80 -15.83 -10.74
CA ILE A 272 9.02 -15.16 -9.46
C ILE A 272 10.40 -15.53 -8.89
N THR A 273 11.34 -15.82 -9.78
CA THR A 273 12.72 -16.16 -9.42
C THR A 273 13.45 -14.97 -8.76
N ASP A 274 12.99 -13.74 -9.00
CA ASP A 274 13.36 -12.57 -8.22
C ASP A 274 12.58 -12.52 -6.89
N ALA A 275 13.29 -12.41 -5.77
CA ALA A 275 12.70 -12.37 -4.43
C ALA A 275 11.68 -11.22 -4.23
N MET A 276 11.89 -10.07 -4.87
CA MET A 276 10.93 -8.96 -4.82
C MET A 276 9.65 -9.31 -5.57
N HIS A 277 9.74 -10.03 -6.71
CA HIS A 277 8.57 -10.49 -7.45
C HIS A 277 7.78 -11.51 -6.62
N PHE A 278 8.49 -12.43 -5.96
CA PHE A 278 7.89 -13.39 -5.04
C PHE A 278 7.12 -12.70 -3.91
N LEU A 279 7.73 -11.71 -3.23
CA LEU A 279 7.07 -10.96 -2.15
C LEU A 279 5.89 -10.14 -2.67
N ASP A 280 6.05 -9.46 -3.80
CA ASP A 280 5.02 -8.66 -4.44
C ASP A 280 3.76 -9.50 -4.74
N VAL A 281 3.93 -10.69 -5.32
CA VAL A 281 2.83 -11.62 -5.60
C VAL A 281 2.25 -12.20 -4.30
N SER A 282 3.10 -12.69 -3.40
CA SER A 282 2.66 -13.34 -2.15
C SER A 282 1.84 -12.38 -1.27
N LEU A 283 2.31 -11.14 -1.11
CA LEU A 283 1.64 -10.14 -0.29
C LEU A 283 0.43 -9.55 -1.02
N GLY A 284 0.63 -9.03 -2.25
CA GLY A 284 -0.37 -8.23 -2.96
C GLY A 284 -1.54 -9.04 -3.53
N ARG A 285 -1.33 -10.33 -3.87
CA ARG A 285 -2.40 -11.19 -4.40
C ARG A 285 -3.03 -12.07 -3.33
N TYR A 286 -2.27 -12.47 -2.31
CA TYR A 286 -2.72 -13.48 -1.35
C TYR A 286 -2.86 -12.92 0.07
N ILE A 287 -1.75 -12.73 0.78
CA ILE A 287 -1.75 -12.50 2.23
C ILE A 287 -2.54 -11.25 2.61
N CYS A 288 -2.21 -10.10 2.01
CA CYS A 288 -2.84 -8.83 2.40
C CYS A 288 -4.31 -8.76 1.97
N ARG A 289 -4.71 -9.61 1.02
CA ARG A 289 -6.09 -9.78 0.56
C ARG A 289 -6.87 -10.85 1.33
N ARG A 290 -6.27 -11.46 2.35
CA ARG A 290 -6.81 -12.59 3.13
C ARG A 290 -7.16 -13.81 2.27
N ILE A 291 -6.42 -13.99 1.18
CA ILE A 291 -6.55 -15.14 0.30
C ILE A 291 -5.46 -16.16 0.66
N PRO A 292 -5.79 -17.45 0.81
CA PRO A 292 -4.82 -18.48 1.13
C PRO A 292 -3.70 -18.54 0.09
N LEU A 293 -2.46 -18.72 0.57
CA LEU A 293 -1.31 -18.95 -0.30
C LEU A 293 -1.54 -20.19 -1.20
N PRO A 294 -1.05 -20.19 -2.45
CA PRO A 294 -1.37 -21.24 -3.40
C PRO A 294 -0.65 -22.55 -3.08
N CYS A 295 -1.30 -23.64 -3.48
CA CYS A 295 -0.73 -24.99 -3.51
C CYS A 295 -0.96 -25.60 -4.89
N ARG A 296 0.05 -26.27 -5.43
CA ARG A 296 -0.04 -26.98 -6.71
C ARG A 296 0.82 -28.24 -6.67
N ASN A 297 0.25 -29.37 -7.11
CA ASN A 297 0.95 -30.66 -7.19
C ASN A 297 1.65 -31.08 -5.88
N GLY A 298 1.01 -30.84 -4.73
CA GLY A 298 1.56 -31.17 -3.41
C GLY A 298 2.61 -30.19 -2.87
N ILE A 299 3.02 -29.17 -3.65
CA ILE A 299 3.91 -28.09 -3.19
C ILE A 299 3.04 -26.89 -2.81
N CYS A 300 3.18 -26.42 -1.57
CA CYS A 300 2.46 -25.28 -1.04
C CYS A 300 3.43 -24.16 -0.69
N VAL A 301 3.05 -22.92 -0.97
CA VAL A 301 3.75 -21.76 -0.41
C VAL A 301 3.27 -21.55 1.02
N THR A 302 4.19 -21.42 1.96
CA THR A 302 3.89 -21.22 3.39
C THR A 302 4.22 -19.80 3.84
N TYR A 303 3.69 -19.38 4.98
CA TYR A 303 4.12 -18.12 5.60
C TYR A 303 5.61 -18.12 5.96
N GLY A 304 6.17 -19.29 6.30
CA GLY A 304 7.60 -19.43 6.56
C GLY A 304 8.44 -19.12 5.32
N ASP A 305 8.00 -19.55 4.13
CA ASP A 305 8.67 -19.21 2.88
C ASP A 305 8.64 -17.70 2.62
N VAL A 306 7.50 -17.06 2.86
CA VAL A 306 7.36 -15.60 2.66
C VAL A 306 8.21 -14.81 3.64
N ILE A 307 8.25 -15.20 4.91
CA ILE A 307 9.09 -14.58 5.93
C ILE A 307 10.56 -14.76 5.57
N ARG A 308 10.98 -15.98 5.21
CA ARG A 308 12.37 -16.27 4.83
C ARG A 308 12.82 -15.42 3.63
N VAL A 309 11.98 -15.28 2.61
CA VAL A 309 12.31 -14.43 1.45
C VAL A 309 12.33 -12.95 1.85
N ALA A 310 11.44 -12.50 2.73
CA ALA A 310 11.41 -11.12 3.23
C ALA A 310 12.68 -10.77 4.01
N GLU A 311 13.13 -11.66 4.89
CA GLU A 311 14.37 -11.51 5.65
C GLU A 311 15.58 -11.37 4.72
N VAL A 312 15.68 -12.22 3.70
CA VAL A 312 16.77 -12.14 2.70
C VAL A 312 16.73 -10.84 1.91
N VAL A 313 15.54 -10.33 1.55
CA VAL A 313 15.42 -9.03 0.90
C VAL A 313 15.90 -7.89 1.82
N SER A 314 15.56 -7.94 3.10
CA SER A 314 16.06 -6.96 4.09
C SER A 314 17.56 -7.05 4.29
N GLU A 315 18.12 -8.26 4.38
CA GLU A 315 19.57 -8.49 4.45
C GLU A 315 20.29 -7.97 3.20
N ARG A 316 19.70 -8.17 2.01
CA ARG A 316 20.27 -7.67 0.74
C ARG A 316 20.50 -6.17 0.79
N ASP A 317 19.48 -5.39 1.15
CA ASP A 317 19.59 -3.93 1.12
C ASP A 317 20.64 -3.43 2.13
N ALA A 318 20.70 -4.05 3.32
CA ALA A 318 21.74 -3.77 4.30
C ALA A 318 23.14 -4.13 3.78
N ALA A 319 23.30 -5.31 3.17
CA ALA A 319 24.56 -5.77 2.60
C ALA A 319 25.01 -4.89 1.43
N MET A 320 24.11 -4.53 0.52
CA MET A 320 24.37 -3.60 -0.59
C MET A 320 24.75 -2.21 -0.08
N PHE A 321 24.11 -1.72 0.98
CA PHE A 321 24.45 -0.43 1.57
C PHE A 321 25.87 -0.43 2.16
N ASN A 322 26.25 -1.51 2.82
CA ASN A 322 27.54 -1.68 3.49
C ASN A 322 28.68 -2.15 2.56
N ALA A 323 28.37 -2.67 1.37
CA ALA A 323 29.36 -3.17 0.42
C ALA A 323 30.30 -2.05 -0.04
N SER A 324 31.50 -1.98 0.56
CA SER A 324 32.56 -1.05 0.14
C SER A 324 33.41 -1.71 -0.94
N LEU A 325 32.97 -1.63 -2.20
CA LEU A 325 33.75 -2.13 -3.35
C LEU A 325 34.49 -1.02 -4.12
N SER A 326 34.39 0.25 -3.70
CA SER A 326 35.15 1.35 -4.30
C SER A 326 35.37 2.50 -3.31
N SER A 327 36.35 3.36 -3.62
CA SER A 327 36.57 4.65 -2.92
C SER A 327 35.35 5.59 -2.98
N SER A 328 34.34 5.29 -3.80
CA SER A 328 33.10 6.06 -3.92
C SER A 328 31.90 5.48 -3.13
N GLY A 329 32.06 4.35 -2.43
CA GLY A 329 30.96 3.63 -1.74
C GLY A 329 30.07 2.82 -2.70
N SER A 330 29.13 2.02 -2.17
CA SER A 330 28.17 1.28 -3.00
C SER A 330 27.21 2.21 -3.74
N VAL A 331 26.69 1.76 -4.88
CA VAL A 331 25.71 2.53 -5.66
C VAL A 331 24.46 2.82 -4.84
N LEU A 332 24.00 1.86 -4.02
CA LEU A 332 22.87 2.06 -3.10
C LEU A 332 23.17 3.16 -2.09
N ARG A 333 24.35 3.15 -1.44
CA ARG A 333 24.72 4.19 -0.47
C ARG A 333 24.75 5.58 -1.12
N ARG A 334 25.34 5.70 -2.31
CA ARG A 334 25.39 6.96 -3.06
C ARG A 334 24.00 7.45 -3.43
N LEU A 335 23.11 6.55 -3.86
CA LEU A 335 21.73 6.86 -4.21
C LEU A 335 20.96 7.36 -2.98
N VAL A 336 21.02 6.64 -1.86
CA VAL A 336 20.35 7.01 -0.60
C VAL A 336 20.82 8.37 -0.11
N VAL A 337 22.14 8.65 -0.13
CA VAL A 337 22.67 9.96 0.27
C VAL A 337 22.14 11.07 -0.65
N ALA A 338 22.16 10.86 -1.96
CA ALA A 338 21.72 11.87 -2.92
C ALA A 338 20.21 12.17 -2.81
N GLU A 339 19.37 11.15 -2.62
CA GLU A 339 17.93 11.34 -2.41
C GLU A 339 17.62 11.97 -1.04
N SER A 340 18.31 11.54 0.02
CA SER A 340 18.11 12.08 1.37
C SER A 340 18.44 13.58 1.42
N MET A 341 19.50 14.01 0.74
CA MET A 341 19.87 15.43 0.68
C MET A 341 18.75 16.31 0.10
N ALA A 342 18.05 15.82 -0.93
CA ALA A 342 16.94 16.55 -1.53
C ALA A 342 15.76 16.70 -0.55
N ILE A 343 15.47 15.66 0.23
CA ILE A 343 14.43 15.69 1.27
C ILE A 343 14.83 16.68 2.39
N PHE A 344 16.07 16.60 2.88
CA PHE A 344 16.55 17.50 3.93
C PHE A 344 16.56 18.97 3.50
N HIS A 345 16.93 19.25 2.25
CA HIS A 345 16.87 20.61 1.72
C HIS A 345 15.42 21.13 1.69
N SER A 346 14.47 20.32 1.20
CA SER A 346 13.06 20.70 1.17
C SER A 346 12.51 20.94 2.59
N ILE A 347 12.90 20.13 3.57
CA ILE A 347 12.54 20.35 4.98
C ILE A 347 13.18 21.64 5.51
N SER A 348 14.45 21.91 5.18
CA SER A 348 15.16 23.13 5.57
C SER A 348 14.45 24.37 5.05
N ASP A 349 14.07 24.39 3.78
CA ASP A 349 13.37 25.51 3.14
C ASP A 349 12.02 25.78 3.85
N ILE A 350 11.29 24.73 4.22
CA ILE A 350 10.05 24.85 5.00
C ILE A 350 10.32 25.42 6.39
N ILE A 351 11.37 24.95 7.08
CA ILE A 351 11.74 25.46 8.41
C ILE A 351 12.13 26.94 8.33
N GLU A 352 12.89 27.34 7.31
CA GLU A 352 13.24 28.74 7.08
C GLU A 352 12.01 29.61 6.80
N ALA A 353 11.08 29.12 5.98
CA ALA A 353 9.82 29.80 5.72
C ALA A 353 8.96 29.96 6.99
N LEU A 354 8.99 28.99 7.91
CA LEU A 354 8.29 29.06 9.19
C LEU A 354 8.97 29.97 10.24
N ARG A 355 10.25 30.30 10.05
CA ARG A 355 11.00 31.23 10.92
C ARG A 355 10.80 32.70 10.55
N ARG A 356 10.43 32.97 9.30
CA ARG A 356 10.08 34.31 8.80
C ARG A 356 8.62 34.61 9.16
#